data_AF-K0BE74-F1
#
_entry.id   AF-K0BE74-F1
#
_cell.length_a   1.000
_cell.length_b   1.000
_cell.length_c   1.000
_cell.angle_alpha   90.00
_cell.angle_beta   90.00
_cell.angle_gamma   90.00
#
_symmetry.space_group_name_H-M   'P 1'
#
loop_
_entity.id
_entity.type
_entity.pdbx_description
1 polymer ?
#
loop_
_entity_poly.entity_id
_entity_poly.type
_entity_poly.pdbx_seq_one_letter_code
_entity_poly.pdbx_strand_id
1 'polypeptide(L)'
;MNSYKYLGDSKMFEYDKYYRECQQQNKPFIKAKINPLHKNYFVQIDLMTCNYELSNSEQTSIKKLVKNEIDYVNSNSNYDFQGFSIDEELAWFDGISSEHLDEFCNALYDLAQKKIIVKTVLNFSRFYQ
;
A
#
# COMPACT_ATOMS: atom_id res chain seq x y z
N MET A 1 20.82 -4.05 1.84
CA MET A 1 19.77 -4.07 2.86
C MET A 1 18.45 -3.96 2.11
N ASN A 2 17.69 -5.05 1.98
CA ASN A 2 16.38 -4.98 1.34
C ASN A 2 15.47 -4.18 2.28
N SER A 3 15.13 -2.95 1.89
CA SER A 3 14.03 -2.24 2.53
C SER A 3 12.74 -2.96 2.12
N TYR A 4 12.17 -3.74 3.04
CA TYR A 4 10.85 -4.34 2.81
C TYR A 4 9.84 -3.20 2.62
N LYS A 5 9.17 -3.17 1.46
CA LYS A 5 8.18 -2.14 1.10
C LYS A 5 6.85 -2.32 1.85
N TYR A 6 6.63 -3.48 2.46
CA TYR A 6 5.47 -3.79 3.28
C TYR A 6 5.83 -4.79 4.38
N LEU A 7 4.96 -4.91 5.39
CA LEU A 7 5.04 -5.91 6.44
C LEU A 7 3.91 -6.93 6.31
N GLY A 8 4.26 -8.18 6.03
CA GLY A 8 3.34 -9.33 6.05
C GLY A 8 3.38 -10.06 7.39
N ASP A 9 2.21 -10.30 8.00
CA ASP A 9 2.04 -11.10 9.23
C ASP A 9 2.93 -10.70 10.42
N SER A 10 3.28 -9.41 10.44
CA SER A 10 4.14 -8.82 11.48
C SER A 10 3.49 -8.72 12.85
N LYS A 11 4.34 -8.67 13.87
CA LYS A 11 3.88 -8.44 15.26
C LYS A 11 3.58 -6.97 15.49
N MET A 12 2.67 -6.68 16.41
CA MET A 12 2.22 -5.32 16.72
C MET A 12 3.37 -4.35 17.07
N PHE A 13 4.44 -4.81 17.73
CA PHE A 13 5.60 -3.97 18.06
C PHE A 13 6.45 -3.61 16.84
N GLU A 14 6.38 -4.37 15.75
CA GLU A 14 7.10 -4.05 14.53
C GLU A 14 6.47 -2.82 13.89
N TYR A 15 5.13 -2.71 13.94
CA TYR A 15 4.39 -1.57 13.41
C TYR A 15 4.79 -0.23 14.05
N ASP A 16 5.14 -0.19 15.34
CA ASP A 16 5.58 1.05 16.00
C ASP A 16 6.83 1.65 15.34
N LYS A 17 7.76 0.79 14.91
CA LYS A 17 8.97 1.25 14.21
C LYS A 17 8.61 1.85 12.86
N TYR A 18 7.79 1.16 12.07
CA TYR A 18 7.38 1.64 10.75
C TYR A 18 6.50 2.88 10.82
N TYR A 19 5.67 3.00 11.84
CA TYR A 19 4.88 4.20 12.11
C TYR A 19 5.79 5.42 12.30
N ARG A 20 6.84 5.29 13.13
CA ARG A 20 7.84 6.36 13.33
C ARG A 20 8.59 6.68 12.03
N GLU A 21 8.98 5.68 11.25
CA GLU A 21 9.67 5.88 9.97
C GLU A 21 8.79 6.59 8.94
N CYS A 22 7.51 6.21 8.86
CA CYS A 22 6.52 6.86 8.00
C CYS A 22 6.35 8.34 8.39
N GLN A 23 6.22 8.66 9.68
CA GLN A 23 6.12 10.05 10.14
C GLN A 23 7.38 10.88 9.87
N GLN A 24 8.56 10.28 10.00
CA GLN A 24 9.84 11.00 9.84
C GLN A 24 10.25 11.18 8.38
N GLN A 25 9.94 10.19 7.53
CA GLN A 25 10.46 10.12 6.16
C GLN A 25 9.35 10.23 5.09
N ASN A 26 8.09 10.42 5.52
CA ASN A 26 6.88 10.32 4.69
C ASN A 26 6.81 9.04 3.88
N LYS A 27 7.48 7.96 4.30
CA LYS A 27 7.49 6.71 3.54
C LYS A 27 6.14 6.02 3.68
N PRO A 28 5.53 5.54 2.58
CA PRO A 28 4.29 4.77 2.66
C PRO A 28 4.49 3.54 3.54
N PHE A 29 3.48 3.23 4.33
CA PHE A 29 3.49 2.07 5.20
C PHE A 29 2.34 1.14 4.85
N ILE A 30 2.68 -0.05 4.34
CA ILE A 30 1.71 -1.06 3.93
C ILE A 30 1.81 -2.25 4.89
N LYS A 31 0.65 -2.69 5.36
CA LYS A 31 0.45 -3.88 6.19
C LYS A 31 -0.26 -4.92 5.34
N ALA A 32 0.19 -6.16 5.43
CA ALA A 32 -0.50 -7.32 4.91
C ALA A 32 -0.73 -8.31 6.05
N LYS A 33 -1.96 -8.82 6.17
CA LYS A 33 -2.33 -9.80 7.19
C LYS A 33 -3.09 -10.93 6.54
N ILE A 34 -2.68 -12.16 6.81
CA ILE A 34 -3.39 -13.34 6.31
C ILE A 34 -4.77 -13.46 6.97
N ASN A 35 -5.78 -13.72 6.16
CA ASN A 35 -7.08 -14.19 6.61
C ASN A 35 -6.95 -15.69 6.95
N PRO A 36 -7.16 -16.09 8.21
CA PRO A 36 -6.94 -17.48 8.64
C PRO A 36 -7.92 -18.47 7.99
N LEU A 37 -9.06 -18.00 7.48
CA LEU A 37 -10.08 -18.87 6.88
C LEU A 37 -9.74 -19.24 5.43
N HIS A 38 -9.34 -18.26 4.63
CA HIS A 38 -9.20 -18.42 3.18
C HIS A 38 -7.75 -18.33 2.69
N LYS A 39 -6.80 -18.03 3.58
CA LYS A 39 -5.36 -17.81 3.29
C LYS A 39 -5.07 -16.72 2.25
N ASN A 40 -6.08 -15.93 1.90
CA ASN A 40 -5.92 -14.65 1.20
C ASN A 40 -5.50 -13.57 2.21
N TYR A 41 -5.13 -12.40 1.71
CA TYR A 41 -4.58 -11.32 2.52
C TYR A 41 -5.52 -10.12 2.57
N PHE A 42 -5.57 -9.54 3.76
CA PHE A 42 -6.03 -8.19 3.99
C PHE A 42 -4.82 -7.25 3.90
N VAL A 43 -4.84 -6.32 2.96
CA VAL A 43 -3.79 -5.32 2.73
C VAL A 43 -4.32 -3.94 3.12
N GLN A 44 -3.53 -3.17 3.86
CA GLN A 44 -3.88 -1.83 4.34
C GLN A 44 -2.71 -0.86 4.17
N ILE A 45 -3.02 0.37 3.80
CA ILE A 45 -2.08 1.49 3.74
C ILE A 45 -2.66 2.72 4.46
N ASP A 46 -1.97 3.19 5.50
CA ASP A 46 -2.38 4.37 6.28
C ASP A 46 -1.87 5.64 5.58
N LEU A 47 -2.77 6.55 5.18
CA LEU A 47 -2.45 7.78 4.44
C LEU A 47 -2.23 8.96 5.40
N MET A 48 -3.16 9.15 6.33
CA MET A 48 -3.12 10.22 7.34
C MET A 48 -1.83 10.22 8.15
N THR A 49 -1.41 9.04 8.59
CA THR A 49 -0.24 8.85 9.45
C THR A 49 1.05 9.37 8.83
N CYS A 50 1.14 9.36 7.50
CA CYS A 50 2.38 9.59 6.77
C CYS A 50 2.39 10.90 5.97
N ASN A 51 1.44 11.81 6.23
CA ASN A 51 1.33 13.13 5.59
C ASN A 51 1.48 13.09 4.04
N TYR A 52 0.92 12.05 3.41
CA TYR A 52 0.81 11.95 1.96
C TYR A 52 -0.65 11.67 1.56
N GLU A 53 -0.99 12.10 0.35
CA GLU A 53 -2.36 12.02 -0.17
C GLU A 53 -2.32 11.43 -1.57
N LEU A 54 -3.20 10.45 -1.82
CA LEU A 54 -3.38 9.86 -3.15
C LEU A 54 -4.12 10.85 -4.06
N SER A 55 -3.44 11.31 -5.11
CA SER A 55 -4.07 12.08 -6.19
C SER A 55 -5.09 11.24 -6.96
N ASN A 56 -5.98 11.90 -7.69
CA ASN A 56 -6.98 11.23 -8.52
C ASN A 56 -6.37 10.22 -9.52
N SER A 57 -5.18 10.51 -10.07
CA SER A 57 -4.50 9.62 -11.00
C SER A 57 -3.90 8.38 -10.29
N GLU A 58 -3.37 8.55 -9.08
CA GLU A 58 -2.90 7.46 -8.22
C GLU A 58 -4.07 6.59 -7.78
N GLN A 59 -5.18 7.18 -7.31
CA GLN A 59 -6.40 6.43 -6.97
C GLN A 59 -6.95 5.66 -8.18
N THR A 60 -6.91 6.24 -9.38
CA THR A 60 -7.33 5.55 -10.61
C THR A 60 -6.41 4.37 -10.93
N SER A 61 -5.10 4.52 -10.72
CA SER A 61 -4.12 3.43 -10.91
C SER A 61 -4.32 2.31 -9.89
N ILE A 62 -4.60 2.65 -8.63
CA ILE A 62 -4.93 1.68 -7.57
C ILE A 62 -6.22 0.95 -7.92
N LYS A 63 -7.28 1.64 -8.38
CA LYS A 63 -8.52 0.98 -8.81
C LYS A 63 -8.30 -0.01 -9.96
N LYS A 64 -7.37 0.28 -10.87
CA LYS A 64 -6.97 -0.67 -11.93
C LYS A 64 -6.22 -1.88 -11.36
N LEU A 65 -5.28 -1.64 -10.44
CA LEU A 65 -4.56 -2.71 -9.74
C LEU A 65 -5.53 -3.66 -9.03
N VAL A 66 -6.51 -3.11 -8.29
CA VAL A 66 -7.55 -3.88 -7.62
C VAL A 66 -8.43 -4.64 -8.60
N LYS A 67 -8.81 -4.02 -9.71
CA LYS A 67 -9.62 -4.70 -10.73
C LYS A 67 -8.90 -5.92 -11.32
N ASN A 68 -7.62 -5.78 -11.64
CA ASN A 68 -6.82 -6.90 -12.14
C ASN A 68 -6.75 -8.04 -11.12
N GLU A 69 -6.64 -7.70 -9.84
CA GLU A 69 -6.64 -8.70 -8.76
C GLU A 69 -7.99 -9.40 -8.63
N ILE A 70 -9.10 -8.65 -8.69
CA ILE A 70 -10.46 -9.22 -8.73
C ILE A 70 -10.61 -10.20 -9.90
N ASP A 71 -10.20 -9.80 -11.10
CA ASP A 71 -10.29 -10.63 -12.31
C ASP A 71 -9.46 -11.91 -12.17
N TYR A 72 -8.26 -11.82 -11.57
CA TYR A 72 -7.41 -12.98 -11.29
C TYR A 72 -8.04 -13.92 -10.25
N VAL A 73 -8.48 -13.39 -9.09
CA VAL A 73 -9.06 -14.18 -8.00
C VAL A 73 -10.31 -14.93 -8.47
N ASN A 74 -11.18 -14.26 -9.24
CA ASN A 74 -12.40 -14.85 -9.80
C ASN A 74 -12.11 -15.97 -10.82
N SER A 75 -10.94 -15.97 -11.46
CA SER A 75 -10.60 -16.95 -12.51
C SER A 75 -9.68 -18.08 -12.03
N ASN A 76 -8.97 -17.92 -10.91
CA ASN A 76 -7.90 -18.84 -10.50
C ASN A 76 -8.02 -19.34 -9.06
N SER A 77 -8.95 -18.85 -8.25
CA SER A 77 -8.96 -19.10 -6.82
C SER A 77 -10.26 -19.74 -6.32
N ASN A 78 -10.18 -20.42 -5.17
CA ASN A 78 -11.33 -21.00 -4.47
C ASN A 78 -11.96 -20.04 -3.46
N TYR A 79 -11.54 -18.77 -3.46
CA TYR A 79 -12.02 -17.73 -2.56
C TYR A 79 -12.37 -16.47 -3.36
N ASP A 80 -13.18 -15.62 -2.77
CA ASP A 80 -13.61 -14.38 -3.41
C ASP A 80 -12.80 -13.19 -2.90
N PHE A 81 -12.66 -12.20 -3.77
CA PHE A 81 -12.26 -10.87 -3.36
C PHE A 81 -13.41 -10.24 -2.54
N GLN A 82 -13.14 -9.84 -1.30
CA GLN A 82 -14.18 -9.46 -0.34
C GLN A 82 -14.56 -7.98 -0.46
N GLY A 83 -13.61 -7.11 -0.82
CA GLY A 83 -13.91 -5.69 -1.00
C GLY A 83 -12.69 -4.79 -0.87
N PHE A 84 -12.89 -3.50 -1.14
CA PHE A 84 -11.88 -2.48 -0.91
C PHE A 84 -12.51 -1.11 -0.63
N SER A 85 -11.75 -0.25 0.04
CA SER A 85 -12.04 1.19 0.16
C SER A 85 -10.77 2.00 -0.05
N ILE A 86 -10.94 3.19 -0.61
CA ILE A 86 -9.88 4.19 -0.76
C ILE A 86 -10.51 5.52 -0.37
N ASP A 87 -10.10 6.07 0.76
CA ASP A 87 -10.49 7.40 1.22
C ASP A 87 -9.27 8.29 1.46
N GLU A 88 -9.45 9.44 2.09
CA GLU A 88 -8.39 10.41 2.36
C GLU A 88 -7.45 9.97 3.49
N GLU A 89 -7.89 9.05 4.36
CA GLU A 89 -7.18 8.65 5.57
C GLU A 89 -6.53 7.27 5.45
N LEU A 90 -7.16 6.38 4.69
CA LEU A 90 -6.87 4.96 4.65
C LEU A 90 -7.23 4.37 3.28
N ALA A 91 -6.47 3.37 2.84
CA ALA A 91 -6.96 2.42 1.86
C ALA A 91 -6.76 0.98 2.33
N TRP A 92 -7.76 0.14 2.08
CA TRP A 92 -7.74 -1.26 2.45
C TRP A 92 -8.33 -2.14 1.34
N PHE A 93 -7.83 -3.37 1.27
CA PHE A 93 -8.15 -4.36 0.25
C PHE A 93 -8.23 -5.74 0.91
N ASP A 94 -9.38 -6.39 0.80
CA ASP A 94 -9.63 -7.70 1.40
C ASP A 94 -9.83 -8.75 0.32
N GLY A 95 -9.01 -9.81 0.38
CA GLY A 95 -9.04 -10.91 -0.56
C GLY A 95 -7.91 -10.91 -1.60
N ILE A 96 -6.77 -10.30 -1.28
CA ILE A 96 -5.57 -10.36 -2.13
C ILE A 96 -4.99 -11.78 -2.12
N SER A 97 -4.68 -12.32 -3.28
CA SER A 97 -4.10 -13.65 -3.41
C SER A 97 -2.73 -13.72 -2.75
N SER A 98 -2.44 -14.85 -2.10
CA SER A 98 -1.10 -15.14 -1.60
C SER A 98 -0.04 -15.15 -2.72
N GLU A 99 -0.43 -15.52 -3.95
CA GLU A 99 0.47 -15.57 -5.10
C GLU A 99 0.84 -14.16 -5.60
N HIS A 100 -0.08 -13.21 -5.47
CA HIS A 100 0.09 -11.83 -5.95
C HIS A 100 0.43 -10.84 -4.85
N LEU A 101 0.50 -11.27 -3.59
CA LEU A 101 0.69 -10.38 -2.46
C LEU A 101 1.90 -9.44 -2.62
N ASP A 102 3.04 -10.00 -3.02
CA ASP A 102 4.28 -9.23 -3.17
C ASP A 102 4.18 -8.23 -4.32
N GLU A 103 3.67 -8.66 -5.47
CA GLU A 103 3.45 -7.79 -6.63
C GLU A 103 2.47 -6.65 -6.29
N PHE A 104 1.34 -7.00 -5.67
CA PHE A 104 0.30 -6.05 -5.27
C PHE A 104 0.85 -5.00 -4.29
N CYS A 105 1.54 -5.43 -3.23
CA CYS A 105 2.08 -4.53 -2.22
C CYS A 105 3.20 -3.64 -2.78
N ASN A 106 4.06 -4.18 -3.65
CA ASN A 106 5.12 -3.40 -4.28
C ASN A 106 4.55 -2.34 -5.24
N ALA A 107 3.54 -2.70 -6.04
CA ALA A 107 2.87 -1.76 -6.93
C ALA A 107 2.14 -0.67 -6.14
N LEU A 108 1.45 -1.03 -5.06
CA LEU A 108 0.78 -0.07 -4.17
C LEU A 108 1.78 0.90 -3.53
N TYR A 109 2.93 0.39 -3.08
CA TYR A 109 4.01 1.21 -2.51
C TYR A 109 4.54 2.21 -3.54
N ASP A 110 4.84 1.76 -4.76
CA ASP A 110 5.41 2.60 -5.81
C ASP A 110 4.43 3.70 -6.25
N LEU A 111 3.13 3.40 -6.30
CA LEU A 111 2.08 4.38 -6.55
C LEU A 111 2.02 5.44 -5.44
N ALA A 112 2.09 5.03 -4.17
CA ALA A 112 2.08 5.95 -3.04
C ALA A 112 3.37 6.79 -2.96
N GLN A 113 4.52 6.25 -3.39
CA GLN A 113 5.81 6.95 -3.32
C GLN A 113 6.00 7.99 -4.43
N LYS A 114 5.30 7.85 -5.57
CA LYS A 114 5.48 8.69 -6.76
C LYS A 114 5.38 10.20 -6.47
N LYS A 115 4.55 10.60 -5.51
CA LYS A 115 4.42 11.99 -5.06
C LYS A 115 5.57 12.50 -4.17
N ILE A 116 6.16 11.64 -3.34
CA ILE A 116 7.23 12.03 -2.40
C ILE A 116 8.46 12.50 -3.19
N ILE A 117 8.75 11.83 -4.31
CA ILE A 117 9.84 12.22 -5.21
C ILE A 117 9.58 13.61 -5.80
N VAL A 118 8.35 13.89 -6.26
CA VAL A 118 8.01 15.19 -6.87
C VAL A 118 8.09 16.34 -5.85
N LYS A 119 7.59 16.16 -4.62
CA LYS A 119 7.73 17.19 -3.55
C LYS A 119 9.20 17.43 -3.16
N THR A 120 10.03 16.39 -3.17
CA THR A 120 11.45 16.49 -2.80
C THR A 120 12.27 17.22 -3.88
N VAL A 121 12.01 16.94 -5.16
CA VAL A 121 12.68 17.61 -6.28
C VAL A 121 12.34 19.10 -6.35
N LEU A 122 11.09 19.47 -6.06
CA LEU A 122 10.66 20.89 -6.03
C LEU A 122 11.25 21.69 -4.85
N ASN A 123 11.63 21.04 -3.75
CA ASN A 123 12.28 21.71 -2.62
C ASN A 123 13.79 21.92 -2.83
N PHE A 124 14.45 21.14 -3.70
CA PHE A 124 15.86 21.35 -4.03
C PHE A 124 16.08 22.55 -4.97
N SER A 125 15.05 23.00 -5.69
CA SER A 125 15.14 24.16 -6.60
C SER A 125 15.03 25.52 -5.89
N ARG A 126 14.78 25.55 -4.57
CA ARG A 126 14.62 26.77 -3.76
C ARG A 126 15.82 27.12 -2.87
N PHE A 127 16.91 26.34 -2.92
CA PHE A 127 18.12 26.59 -2.12
C PHE A 127 19.29 27.19 -2.92
N TYR A 128 19.07 27.56 -4.18
CA TYR A 128 20.01 28.35 -4.98
C TYR A 128 19.29 29.59 -5.54
N GLN A 129 19.03 30.58 -4.70
CA GLN A 129 18.84 31.98 -5.08
C GLN A 129 19.24 32.89 -3.94
#